data_AF-A0A1L3I5I7-F1
#
_entry.id   AF-A0A1L3I5I7-F1
#
_cell.length_a   1.000
_cell.length_b   1.000
_cell.length_c   1.000
_cell.angle_alpha   90.00
_cell.angle_beta   90.00
_cell.angle_gamma   90.00
#
_symmetry.space_group_name_H-M   'P 1'
#
loop_
_entity.id
_entity.type
_entity.pdbx_description
1 polymer ?
#
loop_
_entity_poly.entity_id
_entity_poly.type
_entity_poly.pdbx_seq_one_letter_code
_entity_poly.pdbx_strand_id
1 'polypeptide(L)'
;MSTPVSSIRNLGPAFETACTRAGIPSAEALRALGADAAYARLMEAGTKPHFIGYYVLVMALQGRPWNDCKGEEKAALRRSFDALKAQCFDTDRSAFERQLNEIGVIPRR
;
A
#
# COMPACT_ATOMS: atom_id res chain seq x y z
N MET A 1 21.63 13.02 -0.86
CA MET A 1 21.71 11.54 -0.83
C MET A 1 20.36 11.04 -0.38
N SER A 2 19.77 10.06 -1.07
CA SER A 2 18.50 9.48 -0.63
C SER A 2 18.76 8.39 0.41
N THR A 3 17.94 8.35 1.46
CA THR A 3 18.07 7.35 2.51
C THR A 3 17.22 6.11 2.21
N PRO A 4 17.68 4.90 2.57
CA PRO A 4 16.94 3.67 2.34
C PRO A 4 15.62 3.67 3.14
N VAL A 5 14.56 3.06 2.61
CA VAL A 5 13.26 2.96 3.32
C VAL A 5 13.40 2.22 4.65
N SER A 6 14.29 1.22 4.70
CA SER A 6 14.60 0.47 5.92
C SER A 6 15.28 1.29 7.04
N SER A 7 15.71 2.53 6.76
CA SER A 7 16.16 3.46 7.79
C SER A 7 15.01 4.03 8.63
N ILE A 8 13.78 3.97 8.12
CA ILE A 8 12.60 4.42 8.86
C ILE A 8 12.26 3.36 9.91
N ARG A 9 12.10 3.78 11.16
CA ARG A 9 11.66 2.92 12.26
C ARG A 9 10.43 2.09 11.84
N ASN A 10 10.41 0.82 12.26
CA ASN A 10 9.42 -0.21 11.95
C ASN A 10 9.45 -0.76 10.52
N LEU A 11 10.20 -0.16 9.58
CA LEU A 11 10.30 -0.65 8.20
C LEU A 11 11.60 -1.45 8.03
N GLY A 12 11.47 -2.71 7.64
CA GLY A 12 12.61 -3.60 7.41
C GLY A 12 12.98 -3.75 5.92
N PRO A 13 14.06 -4.50 5.61
CA PRO A 13 14.53 -4.73 4.23
C PRO A 13 13.48 -5.34 3.29
N ALA A 14 12.58 -6.17 3.83
CA ALA A 14 11.48 -6.74 3.06
C ALA A 14 10.49 -5.67 2.58
N PHE A 15 10.18 -4.69 3.44
CA PHE A 15 9.30 -3.58 3.09
C PHE A 15 9.98 -2.64 2.09
N GLU A 16 11.27 -2.37 2.27
CA GLU A 16 12.07 -1.61 1.30
C GLU A 16 12.06 -2.26 -0.08
N THR A 17 12.27 -3.57 -0.16
CA THR A 17 12.22 -4.31 -1.44
C THR A 17 10.85 -4.16 -2.11
N ALA A 18 9.77 -4.24 -1.34
CA ALA A 18 8.42 -4.02 -1.85
C ALA A 18 8.21 -2.57 -2.33
N CYS A 19 8.69 -1.58 -1.58
CA CYS A 19 8.66 -0.17 -1.98
C CYS A 19 9.43 0.07 -3.29
N THR A 20 10.65 -0.45 -3.41
CA THR A 20 11.45 -0.32 -4.63
C THR A 20 10.74 -0.95 -5.83
N ARG A 21 10.14 -2.14 -5.67
CA ARG A 21 9.31 -2.78 -6.70
C ARG A 21 8.08 -1.94 -7.08
N ALA A 22 7.52 -1.21 -6.13
CA ALA A 22 6.38 -0.30 -6.33
C ALA A 22 6.81 1.10 -6.82
N GLY A 23 8.08 1.29 -7.21
CA GLY A 23 8.58 2.57 -7.71
C GLY A 23 8.74 3.64 -6.63
N ILE A 24 8.96 3.23 -5.37
CA ILE A 24 9.24 4.10 -4.22
C ILE A 24 10.68 3.81 -3.76
N PRO A 25 11.69 4.47 -4.36
CA PRO A 25 13.09 4.06 -4.21
C PRO A 25 13.75 4.56 -2.92
N SER A 26 13.08 5.38 -2.11
CA SER A 26 13.70 5.99 -0.92
C SER A 26 12.72 6.41 0.16
N ALA A 27 13.27 6.66 1.36
CA ALA A 27 12.51 7.16 2.50
C ALA A 27 11.94 8.56 2.25
N GLU A 28 12.65 9.42 1.52
CA GLU A 28 12.15 10.75 1.16
C GLU A 28 10.95 10.65 0.20
N ALA A 29 11.04 9.77 -0.81
CA ALA A 29 9.94 9.51 -1.73
C ALA A 29 8.73 8.93 -0.98
N LEU A 30 8.96 8.01 -0.05
CA LEU A 30 7.89 7.43 0.77
C LEU A 30 7.20 8.48 1.65
N ARG A 31 7.96 9.39 2.29
CA ARG A 31 7.40 10.49 3.08
C ARG A 31 6.63 11.48 2.24
N ALA A 32 7.14 11.84 1.06
CA ALA A 32 6.47 12.77 0.15
C ALA A 32 5.14 12.20 -0.37
N LEU A 33 5.08 10.89 -0.61
CA LEU A 33 3.88 10.21 -1.10
C LEU A 33 2.82 10.04 0.00
N GLY A 34 3.25 9.78 1.24
CA GLY A 34 2.35 9.49 2.35
C GLY A 34 1.88 8.02 2.38
N ALA A 35 1.26 7.61 3.49
CA ALA A 35 0.96 6.21 3.75
C ALA A 35 -0.04 5.59 2.78
N ASP A 36 -1.17 6.26 2.52
CA ASP A 36 -2.27 5.71 1.72
C ASP A 36 -1.85 5.49 0.26
N ALA A 37 -1.27 6.52 -0.36
CA ALA A 37 -0.80 6.44 -1.74
C ALA A 37 0.39 5.48 -1.90
N ALA A 38 1.30 5.41 -0.92
CA ALA A 38 2.37 4.42 -0.94
C ALA A 38 1.83 2.99 -0.83
N TYR A 39 0.86 2.76 0.04
CA TYR A 39 0.28 1.44 0.24
C TYR A 39 -0.59 1.00 -0.96
N ALA A 40 -1.28 1.94 -1.62
CA ALA A 40 -1.94 1.67 -2.90
C ALA A 40 -0.95 1.17 -3.96
N ARG A 41 0.18 1.87 -4.16
CA ARG A 41 1.22 1.44 -5.10
C ARG A 41 1.82 0.09 -4.75
N LEU A 42 1.99 -0.21 -3.45
CA LEU A 42 2.44 -1.52 -3.01
C LEU A 42 1.45 -2.62 -3.44
N MET A 43 0.14 -2.37 -3.29
CA MET A 43 -0.92 -3.31 -3.70
C MET A 43 -0.96 -3.49 -5.22
N GLU A 44 -0.91 -2.40 -5.99
CA GLU A 44 -0.82 -2.41 -7.46
C GLU A 44 0.43 -3.17 -7.96
N ALA A 45 1.55 -3.09 -7.23
CA ALA A 45 2.77 -3.83 -7.51
C ALA A 45 2.72 -5.32 -7.07
N GLY A 46 1.57 -5.79 -6.60
CA GLY A 46 1.29 -7.19 -6.23
C GLY A 46 1.52 -7.52 -4.75
N THR A 47 1.67 -6.53 -3.87
CA THR A 47 1.73 -6.79 -2.42
C THR A 47 0.34 -7.19 -1.93
N LYS A 48 0.24 -8.33 -1.21
CA LYS A 48 -1.03 -8.75 -0.63
C LYS A 48 -1.51 -7.74 0.41
N PRO A 49 -2.80 -7.32 0.37
CA PRO A 49 -3.34 -6.37 1.32
C PRO A 49 -3.27 -6.92 2.74
N HIS A 50 -2.59 -6.21 3.64
CA HIS A 50 -2.43 -6.64 5.03
C HIS A 50 -2.52 -5.45 5.99
N PHE A 51 -3.58 -5.44 6.82
CA PHE A 51 -3.88 -4.32 7.70
C PHE A 51 -2.72 -3.94 8.64
N ILE A 52 -1.99 -4.93 9.18
CA ILE A 52 -0.83 -4.64 10.04
C ILE A 52 0.25 -3.88 9.27
N GLY A 53 0.52 -4.27 8.02
CA GLY A 53 1.53 -3.61 7.20
C GLY A 53 1.15 -2.16 6.90
N TYR A 54 -0.14 -1.91 6.67
CA TYR A 54 -0.66 -0.56 6.42
C TYR A 54 -0.49 0.36 7.63
N TYR A 55 -0.99 -0.01 8.82
CA TYR A 55 -0.87 0.92 9.95
C TYR A 55 0.58 1.04 10.45
N VAL A 56 1.42 0.00 10.30
CA VAL A 56 2.86 0.10 10.60
C VAL A 56 3.50 1.19 9.73
N LEU A 57 3.14 1.27 8.44
CA LEU A 57 3.59 2.35 7.57
C LEU A 57 3.13 3.73 8.07
N VAL A 58 1.86 3.86 8.49
CA VAL A 58 1.34 5.11 9.06
C VAL A 58 2.14 5.52 10.29
N MET A 59 2.37 4.59 11.23
CA MET A 59 3.15 4.86 12.44
C MET A 59 4.61 5.19 12.13
N ALA A 60 5.20 4.50 11.15
CA ALA A 60 6.56 4.74 10.69
C ALA A 60 6.75 6.16 10.14
N LEU A 61 5.80 6.66 9.34
CA LEU A 61 5.84 8.02 8.79
C LEU A 61 5.60 9.09 9.86
N GLN A 62 4.89 8.76 10.93
CA GLN A 62 4.74 9.64 12.10
C GLN A 62 5.94 9.57 13.07
N GLY A 63 6.90 8.65 12.85
CA GLY A 63 8.04 8.44 13.75
C GLY A 63 7.70 7.73 15.06
N ARG A 64 6.50 7.11 15.16
CA ARG A 64 6.01 6.46 16.37
C ARG A 64 6.31 4.94 16.37
N PRO A 65 6.44 4.31 17.55
CA PRO A 65 6.41 2.86 17.67
C PRO A 65 5.10 2.28 17.10
N TRP A 66 5.15 1.17 16.38
CA TRP A 66 3.94 0.60 15.78
C TRP A 66 2.90 0.14 16.80
N ASN A 67 3.35 -0.24 18.01
CA ASN A 67 2.50 -0.69 19.10
C ASN A 67 1.74 0.44 19.82
N ASP A 68 1.96 1.70 19.43
CA ASP A 68 1.27 2.87 19.97
C ASP A 68 -0.14 3.07 19.38
N CYS A 69 -0.39 2.50 18.18
CA CYS A 69 -1.70 2.55 17.53
C CYS A 69 -2.74 1.71 18.29
N LYS A 70 -3.65 2.38 19.02
CA LYS A 70 -4.63 1.74 19.93
C LYS A 70 -6.03 2.36 19.79
N GLY A 71 -7.03 1.65 20.34
CA GLY A 71 -8.39 2.15 20.50
C GLY A 71 -9.01 2.68 19.20
N GLU A 72 -9.52 3.91 19.27
CA GLU A 72 -10.21 4.57 18.16
C GLU A 72 -9.32 4.84 16.94
N GLU A 73 -8.04 5.14 17.14
CA GLU A 73 -7.08 5.36 16.05
C GLU A 73 -6.95 4.09 15.19
N LYS A 74 -6.81 2.93 15.84
CA LYS A 74 -6.74 1.65 15.14
C LYS A 74 -8.04 1.35 14.37
N ALA A 75 -9.19 1.68 14.95
CA ALA A 75 -10.49 1.50 14.29
C ALA A 75 -10.64 2.44 13.08
N ALA A 76 -10.16 3.68 13.17
CA ALA A 76 -10.14 4.62 12.05
C ALA A 76 -9.23 4.13 10.92
N LEU A 77 -8.02 3.70 11.23
CA LEU A 77 -7.09 3.14 10.24
C LEU A 77 -7.65 1.87 9.58
N ARG A 78 -8.42 1.06 10.31
CA ARG A 78 -9.09 -0.11 9.72
C ARG A 78 -10.09 0.30 8.65
N ARG A 79 -10.89 1.33 8.91
CA ARG A 79 -11.83 1.87 7.91
C ARG A 79 -11.09 2.43 6.69
N SER A 80 -10.01 3.19 6.90
CA SER A 80 -9.19 3.71 5.80
C SER A 80 -8.59 2.59 4.95
N PHE A 81 -8.05 1.56 5.60
CA PHE A 81 -7.49 0.39 4.92
C PHE A 81 -8.55 -0.38 4.12
N ASP A 82 -9.72 -0.62 4.70
CA ASP A 82 -10.78 -1.36 4.02
C ASP A 82 -11.29 -0.59 2.78
N ALA A 83 -11.40 0.74 2.87
CA ALA A 83 -11.72 1.60 1.73
C ALA A 83 -10.62 1.58 0.65
N LEU A 84 -9.34 1.67 1.06
CA LEU A 84 -8.21 1.61 0.14
C LEU A 84 -8.14 0.27 -0.60
N LYS A 85 -8.34 -0.83 0.13
CA LYS A 85 -8.40 -2.18 -0.43
C LYS A 85 -9.54 -2.29 -1.45
N ALA A 86 -10.73 -1.78 -1.14
CA ALA A 86 -11.85 -1.83 -2.07
C ALA A 86 -11.51 -1.11 -3.40
N GLN A 87 -10.90 0.08 -3.32
CA GLN A 87 -10.52 0.86 -4.51
C GLN A 87 -9.48 0.15 -5.39
N CYS A 88 -8.43 -0.42 -4.79
CA CYS A 88 -7.40 -1.13 -5.55
C CYS A 88 -7.95 -2.42 -6.19
N PHE A 89 -8.75 -3.21 -5.46
CA PHE A 89 -9.30 -4.45 -6.00
C PHE A 89 -10.40 -4.24 -7.03
N ASP A 90 -11.21 -3.17 -6.92
CA ASP A 90 -12.14 -2.81 -8.00
C ASP A 90 -11.39 -2.40 -9.27
N THR A 91 -10.23 -1.76 -9.12
CA THR A 91 -9.34 -1.42 -10.26
C THR A 91 -8.74 -2.69 -10.88
N ASP A 92 -8.28 -3.64 -10.07
CA ASP A 92 -7.79 -4.94 -10.56
C ASP A 92 -8.90 -5.74 -11.25
N ARG A 93 -10.12 -5.75 -10.70
CA ARG A 93 -11.28 -6.39 -11.35
C ARG A 93 -11.59 -5.70 -12.68
N SER A 94 -11.55 -4.37 -12.72
CA SER A 94 -11.77 -3.59 -13.96
C SER A 94 -10.66 -3.79 -14.99
N ALA A 95 -9.42 -4.03 -14.55
CA ALA A 95 -8.30 -4.36 -15.43
C ALA A 95 -8.45 -5.78 -15.99
N PHE A 96 -8.81 -6.75 -15.14
CA PHE A 96 -9.09 -8.11 -15.55
C PHE A 96 -10.29 -8.20 -16.51
N GLU A 97 -11.39 -7.50 -16.23
CA GLU A 97 -12.56 -7.40 -17.12
C GLU A 97 -12.20 -6.75 -18.47
N ARG A 98 -11.34 -5.73 -18.49
CA ARG A 98 -10.81 -5.16 -19.74
C ARG A 98 -9.98 -6.18 -20.53
N GLN A 99 -9.13 -6.94 -19.85
CA GLN A 99 -8.32 -7.98 -20.48
C GLN A 99 -9.19 -9.12 -21.05
N LEU A 100 -10.25 -9.52 -20.34
CA LEU A 100 -11.21 -10.51 -20.84
C LEU A 100 -12.01 -9.99 -22.05
N ASN A 101 -12.37 -8.70 -22.06
CA ASN A 101 -12.98 -8.05 -23.22
C ASN A 101 -12.04 -8.04 -24.43
N GLU A 102 -10.74 -7.78 -24.23
CA GLU A 102 -9.72 -7.81 -25.29
C GLU A 102 -9.50 -9.23 -25.86
N ILE A 103 -9.58 -10.26 -25.02
CA ILE A 103 -9.47 -11.67 -25.44
C ILE A 103 -10.76 -12.17 -26.11
N GLY A 104 -11.88 -11.45 -25.98
CA GLY A 104 -13.14 -11.74 -26.68
C GLY A 104 -13.94 -12.90 -26.08
N VAL A 105 -13.73 -13.24 -24.81
CA VAL A 105 -14.42 -14.33 -24.10
C VAL A 105 -15.84 -13.99 -23.62
N ILE A 106 -16.34 -12.78 -23.92
CA ILE A 106 -17.69 -12.32 -23.59
C ILE A 106 -18.48 -12.11 -24.90
N PRO A 107 -19.70 -12.66 -25.05
CA PRO A 107 -20.50 -12.44 -26.25
C PRO A 107 -20.80 -10.95 -26.44
N ARG A 108 -20.46 -10.43 -27.63
CA ARG A 108 -20.83 -9.07 -28.04
C ARG A 108 -22.35 -8.95 -28.02
N ARG A 109 -22.87 -7.98 -27.25
CA ARG A 109 -24.28 -7.58 -27.27
C ARG A 109 -24.64 -6.94 -28.60
#